data_AF-A0A1B6HVK2-F1
#
_entry.id   AF-A0A1B6HVK2-F1
#
_cell.length_a   1.000
_cell.length_b   1.000
_cell.length_c   1.000
_cell.angle_alpha   90.00
_cell.angle_beta   90.00
_cell.angle_gamma   90.00
#
_symmetry.space_group_name_H-M   'P 1'
#
loop_
_entity.id
_entity.type
_entity.pdbx_description
1 polymer ?
#
loop_
_entity_poly.entity_id
_entity_poly.type
_entity_poly.pdbx_seq_one_letter_code
_entity_poly.pdbx_strand_id
1 'polypeptide(L)'
;LTQRQKDWGWGIYDTPQALLTVQLTQTGSPIERQLSAKQMEIDLVLQLWRHHDTPAMTPATMALYSMALSSICQDPRQFHGHDLIGSLLHPAHEPESDSEFTLCALAVCNSGAHIRKKPLRRLLNIANSKHTVDSLAGVVLAVQCIMKVHRNRNMQHYLEKPTLALARLQQADGGF
;
A
#
# COMPACT_ATOMS: atom_id res chain seq x y z
N LEU A 1 11.78 -1.37 -15.95
CA LEU A 1 12.37 -2.68 -16.33
C LEU A 1 13.91 -2.66 -16.34
N THR A 2 14.54 -1.55 -16.74
CA THR A 2 16.01 -1.41 -16.80
C THR A 2 16.73 -1.64 -15.46
N GLN A 3 16.07 -1.41 -14.34
CA GLN A 3 16.61 -1.64 -12.98
C GLN A 3 16.36 -3.06 -12.44
N ARG A 4 15.71 -3.95 -13.22
CA ARG A 4 15.41 -5.32 -12.78
C ARG A 4 16.68 -6.15 -12.75
N GLN A 5 16.86 -6.91 -11.68
CA GLN A 5 17.99 -7.82 -11.47
C GLN A 5 17.79 -9.15 -12.23
N LYS A 6 18.83 -9.99 -12.23
CA LYS A 6 18.85 -11.27 -12.97
C LYS A 6 17.89 -12.31 -12.41
N ASP A 7 17.53 -12.19 -11.14
CA ASP A 7 16.55 -13.02 -10.44
C ASP A 7 15.10 -12.60 -10.71
N TRP A 8 14.88 -11.62 -11.59
CA TRP A 8 13.58 -11.02 -11.89
C TRP A 8 12.99 -10.11 -10.80
N GLY A 9 13.79 -9.78 -9.78
CA GLY A 9 13.43 -8.84 -8.71
C GLY A 9 14.08 -7.46 -8.88
N TRP A 10 13.85 -6.61 -7.89
CA TRP A 10 14.53 -5.32 -7.70
C TRP A 10 15.27 -5.26 -6.36
N GLY A 11 15.47 -6.42 -5.72
CA GLY A 11 15.88 -6.53 -4.33
C GLY A 11 14.67 -6.70 -3.40
N ILE A 12 14.92 -7.26 -2.22
CA ILE A 12 13.85 -7.71 -1.30
C ILE A 12 12.87 -6.59 -0.93
N TYR A 13 13.35 -5.34 -0.76
CA TYR A 13 12.51 -4.22 -0.34
C TYR A 13 11.74 -3.55 -1.50
N ASP A 14 12.34 -3.50 -2.69
CA ASP A 14 11.80 -2.73 -3.82
C ASP A 14 10.94 -3.59 -4.76
N THR A 15 11.13 -4.91 -4.77
CA THR A 15 10.37 -5.84 -5.61
C THR A 15 8.85 -5.68 -5.50
N PRO A 16 8.20 -5.59 -4.32
CA PRO A 16 6.74 -5.43 -4.26
C PRO A 16 6.26 -4.12 -4.89
N GLN A 17 6.98 -3.01 -4.68
CA GLN A 17 6.62 -1.71 -5.27
C GLN A 17 6.81 -1.70 -6.79
N ALA A 18 7.94 -2.25 -7.26
CA ALA A 18 8.23 -2.36 -8.69
C ALA A 18 7.20 -3.26 -9.39
N LEU A 19 6.86 -4.41 -8.79
CA LEU A 19 5.86 -5.32 -9.35
C LEU A 19 4.48 -4.68 -9.39
N LEU A 20 4.04 -4.04 -8.31
CA LEU A 20 2.76 -3.30 -8.28
C LEU A 20 2.67 -2.31 -9.43
N THR A 21 3.75 -1.55 -9.64
CA THR A 21 3.83 -0.57 -10.75
C THR A 21 3.73 -1.26 -12.10
N VAL A 22 4.51 -2.33 -12.32
CA VAL A 22 4.53 -3.11 -13.56
C VAL A 22 3.16 -3.72 -13.88
N GLN A 23 2.40 -4.17 -12.88
CA GLN A 23 1.05 -4.70 -13.07
C GLN A 23 0.05 -3.58 -13.42
N LEU A 24 0.11 -2.44 -12.71
CA LEU A 24 -0.77 -1.30 -12.96
C LEU A 24 -0.54 -0.68 -14.34
N THR A 25 0.71 -0.61 -14.81
CA THR A 25 1.05 -0.07 -16.14
C THR A 25 1.06 -1.11 -17.25
N GLN A 26 0.81 -2.39 -16.91
CA GLN A 26 0.88 -3.53 -17.82
C GLN A 26 2.19 -3.60 -18.63
N THR A 27 3.30 -3.13 -18.03
CA THR A 27 4.61 -3.07 -18.69
C THR A 27 5.26 -4.46 -18.75
N GLY A 28 6.12 -4.69 -19.76
CA GLY A 28 6.81 -5.97 -19.97
C GLY A 28 5.92 -7.03 -20.60
N SER A 29 6.52 -8.16 -20.96
CA SER A 29 5.75 -9.29 -21.49
C SER A 29 5.07 -10.09 -20.38
N PRO A 30 4.03 -10.90 -20.68
CA PRO A 30 3.33 -11.70 -19.67
C PRO A 30 4.26 -12.62 -18.88
N ILE A 31 5.24 -13.26 -19.55
CA ILE A 31 6.19 -14.17 -18.89
C ILE A 31 7.10 -13.41 -17.93
N GLU A 32 7.57 -12.23 -18.31
CA GLU A 32 8.42 -11.41 -17.45
C GLU A 32 7.69 -10.95 -16.18
N ARG A 33 6.40 -10.61 -16.32
CA ARG A 33 5.54 -10.26 -15.17
C ARG A 33 5.32 -11.46 -14.25
N GLN A 34 5.11 -12.65 -14.80
CA GLN A 34 4.97 -13.88 -14.02
C GLN A 34 6.25 -14.23 -13.26
N LEU A 35 7.41 -14.11 -13.90
CA LEU A 35 8.70 -14.37 -13.25
C LEU A 35 8.96 -13.37 -12.11
N SER A 36 8.67 -12.08 -12.34
CA SER A 36 8.80 -11.05 -11.31
C SER A 36 7.82 -11.28 -10.14
N ALA A 37 6.60 -11.75 -10.44
CA ALA A 37 5.64 -12.15 -9.41
C ALA A 37 6.13 -13.34 -8.59
N LYS A 38 6.74 -14.34 -9.21
CA LYS A 38 7.33 -15.48 -8.50
C LYS A 38 8.53 -15.10 -7.64
N GLN A 39 9.37 -14.19 -8.12
CA GLN A 39 10.46 -13.67 -7.29
C GLN A 39 9.92 -12.92 -6.06
N MET A 40 8.87 -12.09 -6.24
CA MET A 40 8.22 -11.41 -5.11
C MET A 40 7.61 -12.38 -4.09
N GLU A 41 6.97 -13.47 -4.54
CA GLU A 41 6.44 -14.51 -3.64
C GLU A 41 7.56 -15.15 -2.81
N ILE A 42 8.71 -15.45 -3.43
CA ILE A 42 9.90 -16.00 -2.74
C ILE A 42 10.41 -15.00 -1.70
N ASP A 43 10.59 -13.73 -2.06
CA ASP A 43 11.06 -12.69 -1.16
C ASP A 43 10.13 -12.54 0.07
N LEU A 44 8.82 -12.57 -0.18
CA LEU A 44 7.81 -12.49 0.88
C LEU A 44 7.88 -13.70 1.82
N VAL A 45 7.95 -14.92 1.29
CA VAL A 45 8.08 -16.14 2.13
C VAL A 45 9.36 -16.08 2.96
N LEU A 46 10.48 -15.63 2.40
CA LEU A 46 11.73 -15.49 3.13
C LEU A 46 11.61 -14.47 4.27
N GLN A 47 10.93 -13.34 4.05
CA GLN A 47 10.66 -12.34 5.08
C GLN A 47 9.75 -12.88 6.19
N LEU A 48 8.74 -13.67 5.83
CA LEU A 48 7.84 -14.31 6.79
C LEU A 48 8.55 -15.45 7.55
N TRP A 49 9.44 -16.21 6.94
CA TRP A 49 10.16 -17.25 7.68
C TRP A 49 11.21 -16.69 8.64
N ARG A 50 11.81 -15.56 8.28
CA ARG A 50 12.82 -14.88 9.09
C ARG A 50 12.22 -13.95 10.15
N HIS A 51 11.04 -14.24 10.70
CA HIS A 51 10.38 -13.42 11.73
C HIS A 51 11.26 -13.13 12.98
N HIS A 52 12.37 -13.85 13.18
CA HIS A 52 13.34 -13.62 14.26
C HIS A 52 14.59 -12.84 13.85
N ASP A 53 14.81 -12.57 12.56
CA ASP A 53 15.96 -11.82 12.07
C ASP A 53 15.69 -10.30 12.10
N THR A 54 16.72 -9.53 12.46
CA THR A 54 16.70 -8.06 12.42
C THR A 54 17.18 -7.55 11.06
N PRO A 55 16.45 -6.62 10.40
CA PRO A 55 15.21 -5.99 10.84
C PRO A 55 13.96 -6.82 10.48
N ALA A 56 12.98 -6.80 11.38
CA ALA A 56 11.65 -7.36 11.11
C ALA A 56 10.94 -6.58 9.99
N MET A 57 10.03 -7.26 9.29
CA MET A 57 9.20 -6.63 8.25
C MET A 57 8.41 -5.45 8.84
N THR A 58 8.55 -4.27 8.24
CA THR A 58 7.81 -3.07 8.65
C THR A 58 6.37 -3.10 8.16
N PRO A 59 5.44 -2.37 8.80
CA PRO A 59 4.07 -2.20 8.31
C PRO A 59 4.03 -1.68 6.87
N ALA A 60 4.88 -0.70 6.51
CA ALA A 60 5.00 -0.19 5.13
C ALA A 60 5.29 -1.31 4.12
N THR A 61 6.31 -2.13 4.40
CA THR A 61 6.71 -3.23 3.52
C THR A 61 5.60 -4.28 3.42
N MET A 62 4.95 -4.62 4.52
CA MET A 62 3.81 -5.53 4.54
C MET A 62 2.63 -5.01 3.71
N ALA A 63 2.36 -3.70 3.76
CA ALA A 63 1.34 -3.04 2.94
C ALA A 63 1.68 -3.10 1.45
N LEU A 64 2.94 -2.87 1.07
CA LEU A 64 3.40 -2.98 -0.31
C LEU A 64 3.24 -4.41 -0.85
N TYR A 65 3.67 -5.43 -0.10
CA TYR A 65 3.45 -6.83 -0.47
C TYR A 65 1.97 -7.15 -0.62
N SER A 66 1.12 -6.65 0.29
CA SER A 66 -0.33 -6.89 0.23
C SER A 66 -0.97 -6.31 -1.04
N MET A 67 -0.56 -5.10 -1.44
CA MET A 67 -1.02 -4.49 -2.68
C MET A 67 -0.45 -5.19 -3.91
N ALA A 68 0.82 -5.60 -3.87
CA ALA A 68 1.46 -6.34 -4.97
C ALA A 68 0.76 -7.70 -5.20
N LEU A 69 0.46 -8.45 -4.14
CA LEU A 69 -0.35 -9.68 -4.19
C LEU A 69 -1.72 -9.41 -4.82
N SER A 70 -2.41 -8.36 -4.36
CA SER A 70 -3.71 -7.97 -4.91
C SER A 70 -3.61 -7.65 -6.41
N SER A 71 -2.51 -7.02 -6.86
CA SER A 71 -2.29 -6.66 -8.27
C SER A 71 -2.06 -7.86 -9.20
N ILE A 72 -1.58 -8.99 -8.64
CA ILE A 72 -1.44 -10.26 -9.34
C ILE A 72 -2.61 -11.21 -9.07
N CYS A 73 -3.74 -10.67 -8.58
CA CYS A 73 -4.97 -11.40 -8.28
C CYS A 73 -4.81 -12.50 -7.20
N GLN A 74 -3.89 -12.31 -6.25
CA GLN A 74 -3.76 -13.17 -5.06
C GLN A 74 -4.35 -12.48 -3.82
N ASP A 75 -4.95 -13.27 -2.93
CA ASP A 75 -5.53 -12.76 -1.69
C ASP A 75 -4.48 -12.61 -0.58
N PRO A 76 -4.09 -11.38 -0.17
CA PRO A 76 -3.10 -11.17 0.88
C PRO A 76 -3.57 -11.60 2.28
N ARG A 77 -4.85 -11.94 2.45
CA ARG A 77 -5.40 -12.46 3.72
C ARG A 77 -5.13 -13.94 3.92
N GLN A 78 -4.72 -14.65 2.87
CA GLN A 78 -4.53 -16.11 2.89
C GLN A 78 -3.24 -16.53 2.18
N PHE A 79 -2.22 -15.68 2.16
CA PHE A 79 -0.97 -15.96 1.48
C PHE A 79 -0.20 -17.08 2.20
N HIS A 80 -0.26 -18.31 1.66
CA HIS A 80 0.36 -19.51 2.25
C HIS A 80 0.05 -19.71 3.75
N GLY A 81 -1.16 -19.36 4.19
CA GLY A 81 -1.57 -19.46 5.59
C GLY A 81 -1.18 -18.24 6.46
N HIS A 82 -0.54 -17.23 5.89
CA HIS A 82 -0.27 -15.95 6.54
C HIS A 82 -1.33 -14.91 6.16
N ASP A 83 -1.90 -14.25 7.17
CA ASP A 83 -2.81 -13.13 7.00
C ASP A 83 -2.04 -11.80 7.18
N LEU A 84 -1.60 -11.23 6.05
CA LEU A 84 -0.89 -9.95 6.05
C LEU A 84 -1.80 -8.80 6.47
N ILE A 85 -3.07 -8.86 6.08
CA ILE A 85 -4.05 -7.80 6.39
C ILE A 85 -4.43 -7.84 7.87
N GLY A 86 -4.60 -9.03 8.43
CA GLY A 86 -4.77 -9.24 9.87
C GLY A 86 -3.58 -8.72 10.65
N SER A 87 -2.37 -8.97 10.17
CA SER A 87 -1.12 -8.44 10.75
C SER A 87 -1.07 -6.91 10.72
N LEU A 88 -1.42 -6.27 9.60
CA LEU A 88 -1.51 -4.80 9.47
C LEU A 88 -2.56 -4.17 10.40
N LEU A 89 -3.61 -4.91 10.74
CA LEU A 89 -4.66 -4.46 11.66
C LEU A 89 -4.29 -4.71 13.14
N HIS A 90 -3.20 -5.43 13.40
CA HIS A 90 -2.76 -5.76 14.75
C HIS A 90 -2.07 -4.54 15.41
N PRO A 91 -2.35 -4.25 16.70
CA PRO A 91 -1.74 -3.10 17.39
C PRO A 91 -0.21 -3.09 17.44
N ALA A 92 0.42 -4.27 17.38
CA ALA A 92 1.89 -4.38 17.37
C ALA A 92 2.55 -3.86 16.08
N HIS A 93 1.77 -3.71 15.00
CA HIS A 93 2.23 -3.17 13.71
C HIS A 93 1.65 -1.78 13.46
N GLU A 94 1.47 -0.96 14.52
CA GLU A 94 0.97 0.40 14.36
C GLU A 94 2.01 1.27 13.61
N PRO A 95 1.65 1.88 12.46
CA PRO A 95 2.55 2.74 11.70
C PRO A 95 3.01 3.97 12.47
N GLU A 96 4.31 4.25 12.40
CA GLU A 96 4.94 5.38 13.09
C GLU A 96 4.66 6.71 12.38
N SER A 97 4.61 6.70 11.05
CA SER A 97 4.40 7.89 10.23
C SER A 97 3.01 7.94 9.59
N ASP A 98 2.54 9.14 9.24
CA ASP A 98 1.25 9.33 8.57
C ASP A 98 1.25 8.78 7.12
N SER A 99 2.38 8.84 6.42
CA SER A 99 2.54 8.23 5.08
C SER A 99 2.44 6.71 5.15
N GLU A 100 3.12 6.08 6.11
CA GLU A 100 3.01 4.64 6.33
C GLU A 100 1.60 4.24 6.77
N PHE A 101 0.97 5.02 7.65
CA PHE A 101 -0.40 4.75 8.09
C PHE A 101 -1.40 4.78 6.92
N THR A 102 -1.30 5.79 6.07
CA THR A 102 -2.19 5.92 4.90
C THR A 102 -1.95 4.80 3.88
N LEU A 103 -0.70 4.39 3.68
CA LEU A 103 -0.32 3.23 2.86
C LEU A 103 -0.92 1.93 3.40
N CYS A 104 -0.81 1.68 4.71
CA CYS A 104 -1.40 0.52 5.36
C CYS A 104 -2.93 0.51 5.23
N ALA A 105 -3.58 1.65 5.47
CA ALA A 105 -5.02 1.78 5.34
C ALA A 105 -5.51 1.52 3.89
N LEU A 106 -4.75 2.00 2.90
CA LEU A 106 -5.02 1.72 1.49
C LEU A 106 -4.88 0.23 1.18
N ALA A 107 -3.82 -0.42 1.64
CA ALA A 107 -3.60 -1.86 1.44
C ALA A 107 -4.73 -2.70 2.06
N VAL A 108 -5.12 -2.39 3.30
CA VAL A 108 -6.25 -3.05 3.98
C VAL A 108 -7.54 -2.87 3.17
N CYS A 109 -7.85 -1.65 2.74
CA CYS A 109 -9.06 -1.40 1.95
C CYS A 109 -9.04 -2.13 0.59
N ASN A 110 -7.91 -2.13 -0.11
CA ASN A 110 -7.75 -2.78 -1.40
C ASN A 110 -7.95 -4.31 -1.32
N SER A 111 -7.66 -4.92 -0.17
CA SER A 111 -7.96 -6.34 0.08
C SER A 111 -9.46 -6.63 0.33
N GLY A 112 -10.31 -5.60 0.31
CA GLY A 112 -11.73 -5.69 0.64
C GLY A 112 -12.01 -5.80 2.14
N ALA A 113 -11.00 -5.65 3.00
CA ALA A 113 -11.18 -5.68 4.44
C ALA A 113 -11.79 -4.36 4.96
N HIS A 114 -12.63 -4.49 6.00
CA HIS A 114 -13.35 -3.35 6.55
C HIS A 114 -12.47 -2.46 7.44
N ILE A 115 -12.35 -1.18 7.08
CA ILE A 115 -11.67 -0.18 7.89
C ILE A 115 -12.55 0.24 9.08
N ARG A 116 -12.09 -0.04 10.30
CA ARG A 116 -12.82 0.30 11.54
C ARG A 116 -12.86 1.83 11.77
N LYS A 117 -13.76 2.26 12.67
CA LYS A 117 -13.96 3.69 13.00
C LYS A 117 -12.70 4.40 13.49
N LYS A 118 -11.85 3.76 14.31
CA LYS A 118 -10.62 4.38 14.85
C LYS A 118 -9.61 4.72 13.72
N PRO A 119 -9.21 3.77 12.86
CA PRO A 119 -8.36 4.07 11.70
C PRO A 119 -8.98 5.11 10.74
N LEU A 120 -10.30 5.03 10.48
CA LEU A 120 -10.97 6.03 9.65
C LEU A 120 -10.87 7.43 10.26
N ARG A 121 -11.05 7.58 11.57
CA ARG A 121 -10.87 8.87 12.26
C ARG A 121 -9.43 9.36 12.17
N ARG A 122 -8.43 8.48 12.27
CA ARG A 122 -7.02 8.84 12.06
C ARG A 122 -6.78 9.35 10.63
N LEU A 123 -7.31 8.69 9.60
CA LEU A 123 -7.26 9.21 8.21
C LEU A 123 -7.86 10.60 8.08
N LEU A 124 -9.01 10.85 8.71
CA LEU A 124 -9.66 12.16 8.68
C LEU A 124 -8.89 13.22 9.47
N ASN A 125 -8.22 12.85 10.56
CA ASN A 125 -7.33 13.76 11.28
C ASN A 125 -6.11 14.13 10.41
N ILE A 126 -5.55 13.14 9.70
CA ILE A 126 -4.51 13.37 8.69
C ILE A 126 -5.07 14.21 7.53
N ALA A 127 -6.34 14.10 7.14
CA ALA A 127 -6.88 15.00 6.11
C ALA A 127 -6.88 16.50 6.52
N ASN A 128 -6.85 16.81 7.83
CA ASN A 128 -7.09 18.15 8.38
C ASN A 128 -5.86 18.80 9.07
N SER A 129 -4.67 18.20 8.99
CA SER A 129 -3.46 18.67 9.67
C SER A 129 -2.42 19.25 8.67
N LYS A 130 -1.22 19.67 9.13
CA LYS A 130 -0.11 20.09 8.25
C LYS A 130 0.64 18.87 7.75
N HIS A 131 0.72 18.69 6.43
CA HIS A 131 1.12 17.41 5.84
C HIS A 131 2.04 17.53 4.64
N THR A 132 2.71 16.42 4.37
CA THR A 132 3.46 16.18 3.14
C THR A 132 2.51 15.83 1.99
N VAL A 133 3.01 15.96 0.76
CA VAL A 133 2.30 15.49 -0.45
C VAL A 133 1.94 14.02 -0.31
N ASP A 134 2.86 13.16 0.14
CA ASP A 134 2.65 11.71 0.24
C ASP A 134 1.52 11.32 1.18
N SER A 135 1.46 11.94 2.37
CA SER A 135 0.43 11.64 3.36
C SER A 135 -0.96 12.10 2.89
N LEU A 136 -1.06 13.28 2.27
CA LEU A 136 -2.33 13.75 1.68
C LEU A 136 -2.77 12.89 0.50
N ALA A 137 -1.86 12.54 -0.41
CA ALA A 137 -2.14 11.64 -1.53
C ALA A 137 -2.61 10.28 -1.03
N GLY A 138 -1.93 9.72 -0.03
CA GLY A 138 -2.31 8.47 0.63
C GLY A 138 -3.71 8.53 1.26
N VAL A 139 -4.05 9.62 1.97
CA VAL A 139 -5.41 9.83 2.51
C VAL A 139 -6.45 9.83 1.39
N VAL A 140 -6.22 10.58 0.32
CA VAL A 140 -7.17 10.67 -0.81
C VAL A 140 -7.40 9.29 -1.41
N LEU A 141 -6.34 8.52 -1.68
CA LEU A 141 -6.43 7.16 -2.22
C LEU A 141 -7.16 6.22 -1.25
N ALA A 142 -6.80 6.23 0.03
CA ALA A 142 -7.42 5.35 1.03
C ALA A 142 -8.91 5.66 1.20
N VAL A 143 -9.30 6.93 1.34
CA VAL A 143 -10.71 7.33 1.50
C VAL A 143 -11.51 7.02 0.25
N GLN A 144 -10.96 7.25 -0.95
CA GLN A 144 -11.61 6.84 -2.21
C GLN A 144 -11.85 5.34 -2.27
N CYS A 145 -10.86 4.53 -1.88
CA CYS A 145 -11.05 3.08 -1.78
C CYS A 145 -12.20 2.73 -0.82
N ILE A 146 -12.21 3.29 0.39
CA ILE A 146 -13.24 3.00 1.41
C ILE A 146 -14.63 3.37 0.89
N MET A 147 -14.76 4.51 0.19
CA MET A 147 -16.01 4.92 -0.45
C MET A 147 -16.49 3.91 -1.49
N LYS A 148 -15.58 3.40 -2.33
CA LYS A 148 -15.89 2.43 -3.38
C LYS A 148 -16.29 1.08 -2.80
N VAL A 149 -15.53 0.58 -1.81
CA VAL A 149 -15.74 -0.74 -1.20
C VAL A 149 -16.98 -0.76 -0.30
N HIS A 150 -17.19 0.26 0.52
CA HIS A 150 -18.28 0.30 1.51
C HIS A 150 -19.53 1.04 1.02
N ARG A 151 -19.55 1.55 -0.22
CA ARG A 151 -20.65 2.32 -0.82
C ARG A 151 -21.16 3.49 0.04
N ASN A 152 -20.29 4.04 0.89
CA ASN A 152 -20.64 5.11 1.81
C ASN A 152 -20.47 6.48 1.14
N ARG A 153 -21.54 6.93 0.47
CA ARG A 153 -21.58 8.22 -0.25
C ARG A 153 -21.36 9.44 0.65
N ASN A 154 -21.66 9.32 1.94
CA ASN A 154 -21.53 10.43 2.90
C ASN A 154 -20.08 10.80 3.21
N MET A 155 -19.10 10.05 2.69
CA MET A 155 -17.69 10.39 2.85
C MET A 155 -17.12 11.29 1.75
N GLN A 156 -17.90 11.62 0.71
CA GLN A 156 -17.41 12.45 -0.39
C GLN A 156 -16.92 13.83 0.07
N HIS A 157 -17.61 14.44 1.04
CA HIS A 157 -17.20 15.73 1.61
C HIS A 157 -15.83 15.67 2.30
N TYR A 158 -15.40 14.50 2.78
CA TYR A 158 -14.08 14.33 3.38
C TYR A 158 -12.93 14.39 2.37
N LEU A 159 -13.20 14.28 1.07
CA LEU A 159 -12.19 14.38 0.01
C LEU A 159 -11.94 15.81 -0.47
N GLU A 160 -12.91 16.72 -0.33
CA GLU A 160 -12.81 18.09 -0.86
C GLU A 160 -11.62 18.85 -0.25
N LYS A 161 -11.53 18.88 1.08
CA LYS A 161 -10.45 19.55 1.81
C LYS A 161 -9.06 18.99 1.50
N PRO A 162 -8.79 17.68 1.63
CA PRO A 162 -7.44 17.15 1.36
C PRO A 162 -7.05 17.29 -0.12
N THR A 163 -8.00 17.20 -1.06
CA THR A 163 -7.70 17.42 -2.49
C THR A 163 -7.31 18.86 -2.77
N LEU A 164 -8.02 19.83 -2.19
CA LEU A 164 -7.67 21.26 -2.29
C LEU A 164 -6.34 21.56 -1.60
N ALA A 165 -6.06 20.92 -0.46
CA ALA A 165 -4.79 21.07 0.23
C ALA A 165 -3.64 20.54 -0.61
N LEU A 166 -3.80 19.36 -1.23
CA LEU A 166 -2.81 18.77 -2.14
C LEU A 166 -2.55 19.70 -3.34
N ALA A 167 -3.62 20.23 -3.97
CA ALA A 167 -3.49 21.17 -5.08
C ALA A 167 -2.70 22.44 -4.73
N ARG A 168 -2.77 22.90 -3.48
CA ARG A 168 -2.01 24.07 -2.99
C ARG A 168 -0.53 23.76 -2.73
N LEU A 169 -0.16 22.50 -2.61
CA LEU A 169 1.25 22.08 -2.49
C LEU A 169 1.95 22.01 -3.86
N GLN A 170 1.22 22.18 -4.96
CA GLN A 170 1.81 22.18 -6.29
C GLN A 170 2.79 23.35 -6.46
N GLN A 171 3.99 23.03 -6.92
CA GLN A 171 5.06 23.97 -7.21
C GLN A 171 4.82 24.66 -8.56
N ALA A 172 5.53 25.77 -8.80
CA ALA A 172 5.35 26.59 -10.01
C ALA A 172 5.70 25.85 -11.31
N ASP A 173 6.56 24.82 -11.24
CA ASP A 173 6.92 23.94 -12.35
C ASP A 173 5.87 22.83 -12.59
N GLY A 174 4.83 22.76 -11.76
CA GLY A 174 3.77 21.76 -11.82
C GLY A 174 4.04 20.49 -11.01
N GLY A 175 5.22 20.38 -10.37
CA GLY A 175 5.55 19.29 -9.46
C GLY A 175 4.76 19.35 -8.16
N PHE A 176 4.66 18.22 -7.46
CA PHE A 176 4.15 18.15 -6.09
C PHE A 176 5.30 17.74 -5.18
#